data_AF-A0A4V1L3H1-F1
#
_entry.id   AF-A0A4V1L3H1-F1
#
_cell.length_a   1.000
_cell.length_b   1.000
_cell.length_c   1.000
_cell.angle_alpha   90.00
_cell.angle_beta   90.00
_cell.angle_gamma   90.00
#
_symmetry.space_group_name_H-M   'P 1'
#
loop_
_entity.id
_entity.type
_entity.pdbx_description
1 polymer ?
#
loop_
_entity_poly.entity_id
_entity_poly.type
_entity_poly.pdbx_seq_one_letter_code
_entity_poly.pdbx_strand_id
1 'polypeptide(L)'
;MQAILQFLREGRELDALEEFSSGFQTDEKTAKAAIEAIVDASPPVYVSDEYLLISRTEEGYEVSSFLSKDEARDKADDLLSSRKEVVIAVTIARSMSNRFMLDFQ
;
A
#
# COMPACT_ATOMS: atom_id res chain seq x y z
N MET A 1 -9.14 16.59 -13.32
CA MET A 1 -7.92 15.91 -13.82
C MET A 1 -6.83 15.76 -12.74
N GLN A 2 -6.41 16.82 -12.06
CA GLN A 2 -5.37 16.72 -11.02
C GLN A 2 -5.78 15.83 -9.84
N ALA A 3 -7.05 15.90 -9.40
CA ALA A 3 -7.62 15.02 -8.37
C ALA A 3 -7.64 13.55 -8.79
N ILE A 4 -8.00 13.26 -10.05
CA ILE A 4 -8.01 11.89 -10.61
C ILE A 4 -6.60 11.28 -10.54
N LEU A 5 -5.58 12.02 -10.99
CA LEU A 5 -4.19 11.55 -10.92
C LEU A 5 -3.71 11.37 -9.48
N GLN A 6 -4.16 12.21 -8.56
CA GLN A 6 -3.87 12.07 -7.14
C GLN A 6 -4.49 10.78 -6.57
N PHE A 7 -5.78 10.53 -6.83
CA PHE A 7 -6.45 9.31 -6.42
C PHE A 7 -5.78 8.06 -6.99
N LEU A 8 -5.37 8.09 -8.27
CA LEU A 8 -4.63 6.98 -8.87
C LEU A 8 -3.26 6.73 -8.21
N ARG A 9 -2.54 7.78 -7.80
CA ARG A 9 -1.27 7.64 -7.06
C ARG A 9 -1.45 7.05 -5.66
N GLU A 10 -2.58 7.33 -5.03
CA GLU A 10 -2.96 6.83 -3.71
C GLU A 10 -3.59 5.43 -3.76
N GLY A 11 -3.72 4.81 -4.95
CA GLY A 11 -4.40 3.51 -5.12
C GLY A 11 -5.94 3.57 -4.99
N ARG A 12 -6.51 4.77 -4.98
CA ARG A 12 -7.93 5.08 -4.80
C ARG A 12 -8.68 5.10 -6.12
N GLU A 13 -8.71 3.97 -6.80
CA GLU A 13 -9.23 3.94 -8.19
C GLU A 13 -10.75 4.09 -8.30
N LEU A 14 -11.51 3.72 -7.26
CA LEU A 14 -12.96 3.96 -7.24
C LEU A 14 -13.27 5.45 -7.15
N ASP A 15 -12.56 6.18 -6.27
CA ASP A 15 -12.69 7.65 -6.19
C ASP A 15 -12.26 8.31 -7.51
N ALA A 16 -11.22 7.79 -8.17
CA ALA A 16 -10.81 8.27 -9.49
C ALA A 16 -11.89 8.04 -10.57
N LEU A 17 -12.59 6.90 -10.53
CA LEU A 17 -13.69 6.56 -11.43
C LEU A 17 -14.91 7.45 -11.20
N GLU A 18 -15.30 7.65 -9.94
CA GLU A 18 -16.42 8.52 -9.57
C GLU A 18 -16.14 9.97 -9.98
N GLU A 19 -14.94 10.47 -9.69
CA GLU A 19 -14.50 11.81 -10.07
C GLU A 19 -14.47 11.98 -11.60
N PHE A 20 -14.01 10.96 -12.33
CA PHE A 20 -14.02 10.98 -13.80
C PHE A 20 -15.45 10.97 -14.35
N SER A 21 -16.27 10.02 -13.90
CA SER A 21 -17.66 9.87 -14.35
C SER A 21 -18.49 11.13 -14.08
N SER A 22 -18.38 11.69 -12.87
CA SER A 22 -19.07 12.92 -12.47
C SER A 22 -18.56 14.15 -13.22
N GLY A 23 -17.22 14.30 -13.32
CA GLY A 23 -16.59 15.45 -13.96
C GLY A 23 -16.78 15.51 -15.47
N PHE A 24 -16.85 14.35 -16.15
CA PHE A 24 -16.99 14.25 -17.60
C PHE A 24 -18.38 13.82 -18.06
N GLN A 25 -19.32 13.57 -17.13
CA GLN A 25 -20.69 13.11 -17.43
C GLN A 25 -20.73 11.88 -18.36
N THR A 26 -19.86 10.91 -18.10
CA THR A 26 -19.76 9.68 -18.90
C THR A 26 -20.39 8.50 -18.18
N ASP A 27 -20.77 7.46 -18.92
CA ASP A 27 -21.16 6.19 -18.33
C ASP A 27 -19.95 5.45 -17.70
N GLU A 28 -20.24 4.58 -16.75
CA GLU A 28 -19.23 3.85 -15.97
C GLU A 28 -18.26 3.06 -16.86
N LYS A 29 -18.76 2.47 -17.95
CA LYS A 29 -17.94 1.70 -18.89
C LYS A 29 -16.89 2.57 -19.59
N THR A 30 -17.28 3.78 -20.00
CA THR A 30 -16.37 4.73 -20.66
C THR A 30 -15.38 5.33 -19.65
N ALA A 31 -15.85 5.66 -18.44
CA ALA A 31 -14.98 6.14 -17.36
C ALA A 31 -13.91 5.09 -17.00
N LYS A 32 -14.30 3.81 -16.92
CA LYS A 32 -13.38 2.70 -16.67
C LYS A 32 -12.31 2.57 -17.75
N ALA A 33 -12.71 2.54 -19.02
CA ALA A 33 -11.77 2.46 -20.13
C ALA A 33 -10.80 3.66 -20.16
N ALA A 34 -11.26 4.85 -19.78
CA ALA A 34 -10.42 6.04 -19.72
C ALA A 34 -9.41 6.00 -18.56
N ILE A 35 -9.82 5.55 -17.38
CA ILE A 35 -8.93 5.38 -16.23
C ILE A 35 -7.87 4.31 -16.53
N GLU A 36 -8.26 3.17 -17.12
CA GLU A 36 -7.32 2.13 -17.56
C GLU A 36 -6.29 2.68 -18.56
N ALA A 37 -6.72 3.46 -19.56
CA ALA A 37 -5.82 4.10 -20.51
C ALA A 37 -4.86 5.12 -19.86
N ILE A 38 -5.30 5.84 -18.82
CA ILE A 38 -4.44 6.77 -18.07
C ILE A 38 -3.37 6.01 -17.28
N VAL A 39 -3.75 4.91 -16.63
CA VAL A 39 -2.83 4.03 -15.91
C VAL A 39 -1.81 3.39 -16.86
N ASP A 40 -2.24 2.92 -18.03
CA ASP A 40 -1.34 2.34 -19.03
C ASP A 40 -0.35 3.38 -19.61
N ALA A 41 -0.82 4.61 -19.87
CA ALA A 41 0.01 5.67 -20.42
C ALA A 41 0.97 6.29 -19.39
N SER A 42 0.59 6.29 -18.11
CA SER A 42 1.38 6.81 -17.01
C SER A 42 1.12 5.97 -15.76
N PRO A 43 1.82 4.84 -15.60
CA PRO A 43 1.66 3.96 -14.45
C PRO A 43 1.80 4.80 -13.17
N PRO A 44 0.82 4.75 -12.24
CA PRO A 44 0.99 5.42 -10.98
C PRO A 44 2.27 4.88 -10.33
N VAL A 45 3.16 5.79 -9.97
CA VAL A 45 4.30 5.45 -9.12
C VAL A 45 3.68 5.12 -7.78
N TYR A 46 3.40 3.84 -7.56
CA TYR A 46 2.95 3.32 -6.28
C TYR A 46 3.92 3.87 -5.23
N VAL A 47 3.37 4.56 -4.22
CA VAL A 47 4.15 4.98 -3.06
C VAL A 47 4.83 3.74 -2.52
N SER A 48 6.16 3.81 -2.42
CA SER A 48 7.09 2.68 -2.36
C SER A 48 6.61 1.56 -1.46
N ASP A 49 6.94 0.32 -1.83
CA ASP A 49 6.75 -0.89 -1.03
C ASP A 49 7.09 -0.67 0.44
N GLU A 50 6.11 -0.29 1.26
CA GLU A 50 6.34 -0.08 2.68
C GLU A 50 6.41 -1.46 3.33
N TYR A 51 7.49 -1.74 4.05
CA TYR A 51 7.67 -2.98 4.79
C TYR A 51 7.39 -2.74 6.27
N LEU A 52 6.50 -3.56 6.83
CA LEU A 52 6.16 -3.57 8.24
C LEU A 52 7.04 -4.58 8.97
N LEU A 53 7.57 -4.18 10.11
CA LEU A 53 8.25 -5.04 11.06
C LEU A 53 7.32 -5.28 12.25
N ILE A 54 6.96 -6.53 12.48
CA ILE A 54 6.13 -6.95 13.61
C ILE A 54 7.01 -7.71 14.58
N SER A 55 7.21 -7.18 15.78
CA SER A 55 7.96 -7.83 16.85
C SER A 55 7.04 -8.23 18.00
N ARG A 56 7.21 -9.45 18.49
CA ARG A 56 6.52 -9.94 19.70
C ARG A 56 7.49 -9.92 20.88
N THR A 57 7.10 -9.23 21.95
CA THR A 57 7.81 -9.18 23.23
C THR A 57 7.00 -9.84 24.33
N GLU A 58 7.53 -9.89 25.56
CA GLU A 58 6.75 -10.32 26.74
C GLU A 58 5.55 -9.41 27.03
N GLU A 59 5.63 -8.13 26.66
CA GLU A 59 4.61 -7.11 26.92
C GLU A 59 3.53 -7.08 25.83
N GLY A 60 3.76 -7.67 24.66
CA GLY A 60 2.78 -7.73 23.57
C GLY A 60 3.38 -7.70 22.17
N TYR A 61 2.68 -7.03 21.25
CA TYR A 61 3.12 -6.84 19.87
C TYR A 61 3.48 -5.37 19.63
N GLU A 62 4.58 -5.15 18.94
CA GLU A 62 5.03 -3.84 18.46
C GLU A 62 5.12 -3.89 16.93
N VAL A 63 4.65 -2.84 16.27
CA VAL A 63 4.66 -2.72 14.81
C VAL A 63 5.39 -1.45 14.42
N SER A 64 6.39 -1.57 13.55
CA SER A 64 7.14 -0.46 12.95
C SER A 64 7.02 -0.50 11.43
N SER A 65 7.09 0.64 10.76
CA SER A 65 7.02 0.72 9.29
C SER A 65 8.30 1.32 8.68
N PHE A 66 8.66 0.84 7.49
CA PHE A 66 9.87 1.20 6.77
C PHE A 66 9.57 1.32 5.27
N LEU A 67 10.27 2.22 4.58
CA LEU A 67 10.04 2.46 3.15
C LEU A 67 10.65 1.37 2.25
N SER A 68 11.56 0.55 2.79
CA SER A 68 12.22 -0.52 2.04
C SER A 68 12.39 -1.81 2.85
N LYS A 69 12.55 -2.92 2.13
CA LYS A 69 12.76 -4.24 2.73
C LYS A 69 14.07 -4.32 3.50
N ASP A 70 15.12 -3.68 2.97
CA ASP A 70 16.46 -3.76 3.52
C ASP A 70 16.53 -3.00 4.86
N GLU A 71 15.90 -1.82 4.95
CA GLU A 71 15.78 -1.08 6.23
C GLU A 71 15.01 -1.89 7.28
N ALA A 72 13.89 -2.51 6.89
CA ALA A 72 13.11 -3.37 7.80
C ALA A 72 13.94 -4.58 8.28
N ARG A 73 14.81 -5.12 7.41
CA ARG A 73 15.68 -6.26 7.72
C ARG A 73 16.83 -5.88 8.63
N ASP A 74 17.53 -4.79 8.34
CA ASP A 74 18.60 -4.29 9.19
C ASP A 74 18.08 -4.03 10.60
N LYS A 75 16.86 -3.48 10.71
CA LYS A 75 16.22 -3.29 12.02
C LYS A 75 15.83 -4.58 12.72
N ALA A 76 15.37 -5.58 11.97
CA ALA A 76 15.08 -6.91 12.51
C ALA A 76 16.34 -7.55 13.10
N ASP A 77 17.46 -7.49 12.36
CA ASP A 77 18.74 -8.06 12.76
C ASP A 77 19.32 -7.32 13.98
N ASP A 78 19.16 -5.99 14.06
CA ASP A 78 19.48 -5.20 15.25
C ASP A 78 18.68 -5.64 16.48
N LEU A 79 17.36 -5.85 16.35
CA LEU A 79 16.51 -6.30 17.46
C LEU A 79 16.90 -7.71 17.93
N LEU A 80 17.11 -8.62 17.00
CA LEU A 80 17.51 -10.00 17.30
C LEU A 80 18.92 -10.09 17.88
N SER A 81 19.83 -9.18 17.52
CA SER A 81 21.19 -9.16 18.07
C SER A 81 21.26 -8.51 19.46
N SER A 82 20.48 -7.44 19.69
CA SER A 82 20.51 -6.65 20.93
C SER A 82 19.55 -7.12 22.02
N ARG A 83 18.44 -7.79 21.68
CA ARG A 83 17.34 -8.14 22.62
C ARG A 83 16.98 -9.63 22.61
N LYS A 84 17.99 -10.50 22.55
CA LYS A 84 17.83 -11.97 22.44
C LYS A 84 16.91 -12.60 23.51
N GLU A 85 16.80 -11.99 24.68
CA GLU A 85 16.00 -12.52 25.79
C GLU A 85 14.54 -12.06 25.79
N VAL A 86 14.20 -10.97 25.09
CA VAL A 86 12.88 -10.31 25.18
C VAL A 86 12.06 -10.50 23.90
N VAL A 87 12.70 -10.77 22.76
CA VAL A 87 12.03 -10.87 21.46
C VAL A 87 11.70 -12.33 21.15
N ILE A 88 10.42 -12.65 21.09
CA ILE A 88 9.88 -13.99 20.86
C ILE A 88 9.81 -14.29 19.35
N ALA A 89 9.46 -13.28 18.54
CA ALA A 89 9.37 -13.41 17.09
C ALA A 89 9.49 -12.05 16.40
N VAL A 90 10.05 -12.04 15.20
CA VAL A 90 10.12 -10.86 14.31
C VAL A 90 9.66 -11.28 12.92
N THR A 91 8.75 -10.52 12.32
CA THR A 91 8.22 -10.77 10.97
C THR A 91 8.30 -9.51 10.12
N ILE A 92 8.81 -9.63 8.90
CA ILE A 92 8.80 -8.55 7.90
C ILE A 92 7.68 -8.84 6.91
N ALA A 93 6.71 -7.94 6.81
CA ALA A 93 5.59 -8.03 5.87
C ALA A 93 5.67 -6.87 4.87
N ARG A 94 5.49 -7.15 3.58
CA ARG A 94 5.25 -6.08 2.60
C ARG A 94 3.83 -5.57 2.81
N SER A 95 3.67 -4.28 3.08
CA SER A 95 2.39 -3.60 3.00
C SER A 95 1.97 -3.57 1.54
N MET A 96 1.13 -4.53 1.17
CA MET A 96 0.44 -4.48 -0.11
C MET A 96 -0.87 -3.76 0.19
N SER A 97 -0.98 -2.48 -0.16
CA SER A 97 -2.29 -1.85 -0.35
C SER A 97 -2.94 -2.51 -1.56
N ASN A 98 -3.45 -3.72 -1.35
CA ASN A 98 -4.05 -4.51 -2.39
C ASN A 98 -5.49 -4.05 -2.60
N ARG A 99 -5.74 -3.57 -3.81
CA ARG A 99 -7.03 -3.33 -4.46
C ARG A 99 -7.88 -4.61 -4.64
N PHE A 100 -7.78 -5.60 -3.75
CA PHE A 100 -8.40 -6.92 -3.91
C PHE A 100 -9.20 -7.43 -2.70
N MET A 101 -9.50 -6.56 -1.73
CA MET A 101 -10.24 -6.97 -0.52
C MET A 101 -11.72 -6.55 -0.54
N LEU A 102 -12.36 -6.56 -1.72
CA LEU A 102 -13.81 -6.25 -1.86
C LEU A 102 -14.63 -7.24 -2.70
N ASP A 103 -14.11 -8.39 -3.10
CA ASP A 103 -14.93 -9.47 -3.68
C ASP A 103 -15.08 -10.64 -2.69
N PHE A 104 -15.92 -10.43 -1.67
CA PHE A 104 -16.56 -11.50 -0.90
C PHE A 104 -18.06 -11.18 -0.79
N GLN A 105 -18.81 -11.47 -1.86
CA GLN A 105 -20.25 -11.73 -1.83
C GLN A 105 -20.60 -12.80 -2.87
#